data_AF-A0A401REY4-F1
#
_entry.id   AF-A0A401REY4-F1
#
_cell.length_a   1.000
_cell.length_b   1.000
_cell.length_c   1.000
_cell.angle_alpha   90.00
_cell.angle_beta   90.00
_cell.angle_gamma   90.00
#
_symmetry.space_group_name_H-M   'P 1'
#
loop_
_entity.id
_entity.type
_entity.pdbx_description
1 polymer ?
#
loop_
_entity_poly.entity_id
_entity_poly.type
_entity_poly.pdbx_seq_one_letter_code
_entity_poly.pdbx_strand_id
1 'polypeptide(L)'
;TVRLRLENGGSPCAGRVGIHYFSLWGTVDDDEWDLLDASVVCRELDCGSAVSAPRQAYFGEGSGPIMTWNVECNGTERALRDCQSVRWDHYIAPYTNNAGVICSDHILPRLVPGSAECFGRLEIQFGDTWKTVCGLDWDLKNANVVCAQLHCGVAVSVSNSAHSGGGNVLMATEIIQCTGNETHLGKCPRSSANHQDCSAHNNVTLICSGRPVDTQANSTETVSLRLKNGDSPCAGRVEIHYEGQWGTVDDGYWDMQDAAVVCRKLDCGIALSAPRGAHFGEGSGPIVTGMFWCKGTERALRDCPSHEWGHYTDPHSNDAGVVCSGRYTGDSSLGLYQGIYEEIADIPPVKKTSGKHGPGCIENIPVIVKEEPKELCFRLCWYGLDYKS
;
A
#
# COMPACT_ATOMS: atom_id res chain seq x y z
N THR A 1 -29.78 -30.39 -5.15
CA THR A 1 -28.51 -30.01 -5.79
C THR A 1 -27.54 -29.62 -4.72
N VAL A 2 -26.36 -30.25 -4.69
CA VAL A 2 -25.26 -29.88 -3.78
C VAL A 2 -24.54 -28.68 -4.39
N ARG A 3 -24.18 -27.68 -3.59
CA ARG A 3 -23.30 -26.58 -4.00
C ARG A 3 -22.23 -26.37 -2.95
N LEU A 4 -21.01 -26.08 -3.39
CA LEU A 4 -19.88 -25.78 -2.51
C LEU A 4 -19.62 -24.27 -2.44
N ARG A 5 -19.06 -23.82 -1.32
CA ARG A 5 -18.39 -22.52 -1.17
C ARG A 5 -17.21 -22.64 -0.22
N LEU A 6 -16.24 -21.74 -0.36
CA LEU A 6 -15.13 -21.61 0.57
C LEU A 6 -15.25 -20.32 1.38
N GLU A 7 -15.00 -20.41 2.68
CA GLU A 7 -15.16 -19.30 3.61
C GLU A 7 -13.86 -19.01 4.37
N ASN A 8 -13.62 -17.73 4.68
CA ASN A 8 -12.51 -17.28 5.52
C ASN A 8 -11.08 -17.60 5.03
N GLY A 9 -10.89 -17.98 3.77
CA GLY A 9 -9.54 -18.22 3.22
C GLY A 9 -8.91 -17.04 2.49
N GLY A 10 -9.55 -15.86 2.44
CA GLY A 10 -9.00 -14.66 1.80
C GLY A 10 -9.06 -14.62 0.26
N SER A 11 -9.37 -15.74 -0.40
CA SER A 11 -9.74 -15.78 -1.82
C SER A 11 -10.86 -16.80 -2.05
N PRO A 12 -11.52 -16.81 -3.22
CA PRO A 12 -12.53 -17.81 -3.58
C PRO A 12 -12.01 -19.25 -3.67
N CYS A 13 -10.68 -19.46 -3.65
CA CYS A 13 -10.02 -20.73 -3.84
C CYS A 13 -9.27 -21.26 -2.60
N ALA A 14 -9.53 -20.67 -1.43
CA ALA A 14 -9.16 -21.25 -0.15
C ALA A 14 -10.22 -20.95 0.90
N GLY A 15 -10.31 -21.81 1.91
CA GLY A 15 -11.18 -21.59 3.04
C GLY A 15 -11.78 -22.88 3.61
N ARG A 16 -12.61 -22.71 4.63
CA ARG A 16 -13.48 -23.77 5.18
C ARG A 16 -14.49 -24.20 4.12
N VAL A 17 -14.69 -25.51 3.98
CA VAL A 17 -15.63 -26.07 3.02
C VAL A 17 -17.06 -25.95 3.55
N GLY A 18 -17.88 -25.14 2.87
CA GLY A 18 -19.31 -25.03 3.10
C GLY A 18 -20.10 -25.80 2.04
N ILE A 19 -21.12 -26.55 2.48
CA ILE A 19 -22.01 -27.30 1.60
C ILE A 19 -23.44 -26.80 1.75
N HIS A 20 -24.08 -26.52 0.61
CA HIS A 20 -25.51 -26.28 0.51
C HIS A 20 -26.25 -27.55 0.10
N TYR A 21 -27.04 -28.09 1.02
CA TYR A 21 -27.84 -29.30 0.81
C TYR A 21 -29.20 -29.15 1.50
N PHE A 22 -30.28 -29.58 0.83
CA PHE A 22 -31.67 -29.41 1.30
C PHE A 22 -32.03 -28.00 1.80
N SER A 23 -31.59 -26.95 1.09
CA SER A 23 -31.86 -25.54 1.41
C SER A 23 -31.21 -25.03 2.70
N LEU A 24 -30.23 -25.76 3.23
CA LEU A 24 -29.43 -25.37 4.38
C LEU A 24 -27.97 -25.32 3.99
N TRP A 25 -27.24 -24.39 4.61
CA TRP A 25 -25.78 -24.37 4.59
C TRP A 25 -25.24 -25.06 5.84
N GLY A 26 -24.17 -25.81 5.67
CA GLY A 26 -23.42 -26.40 6.77
C GLY A 26 -22.00 -26.73 6.35
N THR A 27 -21.29 -27.48 7.20
CA THR A 27 -19.85 -27.73 7.06
C THR A 27 -19.54 -29.18 6.73
N VAL A 28 -18.26 -29.46 6.48
CA VAL A 28 -17.73 -30.82 6.31
C VAL A 28 -16.91 -31.17 7.54
N ASP A 29 -17.15 -32.36 8.10
CA ASP A 29 -16.32 -32.90 9.16
C ASP A 29 -14.93 -33.26 8.62
N ASP A 30 -13.88 -33.03 9.40
CA ASP A 30 -12.52 -33.29 8.97
C ASP A 30 -12.03 -34.73 9.21
N ASP A 31 -12.87 -35.62 9.76
CA ASP A 31 -12.58 -37.04 9.88
C ASP A 31 -12.30 -37.66 8.51
N GLU A 32 -11.14 -38.32 8.40
CA GLU A 32 -10.54 -38.87 7.17
C GLU A 32 -10.26 -37.84 6.05
N TRP A 33 -10.44 -36.53 6.31
CA TRP A 33 -10.22 -35.48 5.30
C TRP A 33 -8.78 -35.42 4.82
N ASP A 34 -8.58 -35.61 3.52
CA ASP A 34 -7.26 -35.68 2.90
C ASP A 34 -7.11 -34.82 1.62
N LEU A 35 -5.94 -34.94 0.98
CA LEU A 35 -5.62 -34.17 -0.23
C LEU A 35 -6.41 -34.63 -1.46
N LEU A 36 -6.89 -35.87 -1.50
CA LEU A 36 -7.73 -36.38 -2.58
C LEU A 36 -9.13 -35.77 -2.49
N ASP A 37 -9.68 -35.63 -1.28
CA ASP A 37 -10.96 -34.94 -1.06
C ASP A 37 -10.85 -33.46 -1.45
N ALA A 38 -9.79 -32.79 -0.96
CA ALA A 38 -9.51 -31.41 -1.33
C ALA A 38 -9.34 -31.24 -2.85
N SER A 39 -8.76 -32.23 -3.54
CA SER A 39 -8.59 -32.21 -5.00
C SER A 39 -9.92 -32.22 -5.74
N VAL A 40 -10.92 -32.93 -5.22
CA VAL A 40 -12.28 -32.91 -5.78
C VAL A 40 -12.93 -31.55 -5.54
N VAL A 41 -12.80 -30.98 -4.33
CA VAL A 41 -13.35 -29.63 -4.03
C VAL A 41 -12.72 -28.56 -4.92
N CYS A 42 -11.39 -28.52 -5.02
CA CYS A 42 -10.68 -27.55 -5.85
C CYS A 42 -11.08 -27.66 -7.32
N ARG A 43 -11.32 -28.89 -7.81
CA ARG A 43 -11.79 -29.12 -9.17
C ARG A 43 -13.24 -28.70 -9.38
N GLU A 44 -14.15 -29.04 -8.46
CA GLU A 44 -15.57 -28.68 -8.54
C GLU A 44 -15.76 -27.15 -8.55
N LEU A 45 -14.89 -26.42 -7.85
CA LEU A 45 -14.89 -24.95 -7.78
C LEU A 45 -14.05 -24.27 -8.87
N ASP A 46 -13.42 -25.03 -9.78
CA ASP A 46 -12.54 -24.51 -10.84
C ASP A 46 -11.38 -23.67 -10.27
N CYS A 47 -10.73 -24.17 -9.22
CA CYS A 47 -9.65 -23.49 -8.47
C CYS A 47 -8.28 -24.17 -8.66
N GLY A 48 -8.13 -24.95 -9.72
CA GLY A 48 -6.92 -25.71 -10.03
C GLY A 48 -6.76 -26.96 -9.16
N SER A 49 -5.53 -27.30 -8.77
CA SER A 49 -5.21 -28.49 -7.98
C SER A 49 -5.21 -28.20 -6.48
N ALA A 50 -5.44 -29.21 -5.64
CA ALA A 50 -5.27 -29.06 -4.20
C ALA A 50 -3.80 -28.89 -3.83
N VAL A 51 -3.54 -27.93 -2.94
CA VAL A 51 -2.23 -27.67 -2.33
C VAL A 51 -2.21 -28.18 -0.90
N SER A 52 -3.32 -28.03 -0.17
CA SER A 52 -3.45 -28.48 1.22
C SER A 52 -4.90 -28.84 1.56
N ALA A 53 -5.05 -29.74 2.53
CA ALA A 53 -6.31 -30.15 3.13
C ALA A 53 -6.32 -29.84 4.64
N PRO A 54 -6.46 -28.56 5.06
CA PRO A 54 -6.47 -28.20 6.47
C PRO A 54 -7.61 -28.87 7.25
N ARG A 55 -7.33 -29.24 8.50
CA ARG A 55 -8.26 -29.83 9.47
C ARG A 55 -8.40 -28.90 10.69
N GLN A 56 -9.24 -29.30 11.64
CA GLN A 56 -9.38 -28.68 12.97
C GLN A 56 -9.78 -27.20 12.90
N ALA A 57 -10.70 -26.86 12.00
CA ALA A 57 -11.22 -25.51 11.84
C ALA A 57 -10.11 -24.46 11.60
N TYR A 58 -9.10 -24.80 10.80
CA TYR A 58 -7.98 -23.91 10.46
C TYR A 58 -8.43 -22.51 9.98
N PHE A 59 -9.52 -22.42 9.21
CA PHE A 59 -10.11 -21.16 8.74
C PHE A 59 -11.19 -20.59 9.69
N GLY A 60 -11.13 -20.99 10.95
CA GLY A 60 -12.12 -20.72 11.98
C GLY A 60 -13.28 -21.71 11.98
N GLU A 61 -14.00 -21.72 13.10
CA GLU A 61 -15.21 -22.52 13.29
C GLU A 61 -16.32 -22.08 12.33
N GLY A 62 -17.02 -23.05 11.76
CA GLY A 62 -18.18 -22.82 10.92
C GLY A 62 -19.46 -22.62 11.73
N SER A 63 -20.53 -22.35 11.00
CA SER A 63 -21.87 -22.20 11.57
C SER A 63 -22.85 -23.13 10.86
N GLY A 64 -23.84 -23.63 11.59
CA GLY A 64 -24.79 -24.61 11.07
C GLY A 64 -24.35 -26.06 11.29
N PRO A 65 -25.10 -27.03 10.75
CA PRO A 65 -24.83 -28.45 10.98
C PRO A 65 -23.62 -28.93 10.15
N ILE A 66 -23.03 -30.05 10.57
CA ILE A 66 -22.17 -30.83 9.68
C ILE A 66 -23.07 -31.54 8.67
N MET A 67 -22.82 -31.32 7.38
CA MET A 67 -23.62 -31.86 6.27
C MET A 67 -23.13 -33.22 5.77
N THR A 68 -21.85 -33.49 5.97
CA THR A 68 -21.22 -34.76 5.63
C THR A 68 -19.96 -34.97 6.45
N TRP A 69 -19.62 -36.24 6.67
CA TRP A 69 -18.42 -36.72 7.34
C TRP A 69 -17.90 -37.97 6.62
N ASN A 70 -16.69 -38.43 6.97
CA ASN A 70 -15.98 -39.54 6.33
C ASN A 70 -15.99 -39.43 4.80
N VAL A 71 -15.62 -38.25 4.31
CA VAL A 71 -15.43 -38.07 2.88
C VAL A 71 -14.19 -38.89 2.49
N GLU A 72 -14.36 -39.80 1.55
CA GLU A 72 -13.26 -40.57 0.97
C GLU A 72 -13.43 -40.53 -0.54
N CYS A 73 -12.70 -39.62 -1.18
CA CYS A 73 -12.62 -39.50 -2.62
C CYS A 73 -11.39 -40.24 -3.15
N ASN A 74 -11.48 -40.74 -4.39
CA ASN A 74 -10.32 -41.24 -5.13
C ASN A 74 -9.53 -40.09 -5.81
N GLY A 75 -10.03 -38.85 -5.72
CA GLY A 75 -9.42 -37.65 -6.27
C GLY A 75 -9.69 -37.45 -7.76
N THR A 76 -10.50 -38.27 -8.43
CA THR A 76 -10.83 -38.19 -9.88
C THR A 76 -12.26 -37.77 -10.16
N GLU A 77 -13.08 -37.70 -9.12
CA GLU A 77 -14.47 -37.30 -9.13
C GLU A 77 -14.64 -35.85 -9.64
N ARG A 78 -15.80 -35.56 -10.23
CA ARG A 78 -16.13 -34.21 -10.71
C ARG A 78 -16.73 -33.33 -9.63
N ALA A 79 -17.39 -33.94 -8.66
CA ALA A 79 -18.02 -33.27 -7.55
C ALA A 79 -17.91 -34.11 -6.28
N LEU A 80 -17.91 -33.46 -5.12
CA LEU A 80 -17.78 -34.11 -3.81
C LEU A 80 -18.87 -35.17 -3.59
N ARG A 81 -20.08 -34.91 -4.10
CA ARG A 81 -21.21 -35.84 -4.03
C ARG A 81 -21.01 -37.17 -4.77
N ASP A 82 -20.04 -37.22 -5.70
CA ASP A 82 -19.76 -38.40 -6.50
C ASP A 82 -18.75 -39.33 -5.80
N CYS A 83 -18.20 -38.92 -4.65
CA CYS A 83 -17.30 -39.74 -3.85
C CYS A 83 -18.06 -40.86 -3.12
N GLN A 84 -17.41 -42.02 -2.98
CA GLN A 84 -18.07 -43.29 -2.68
C GLN A 84 -18.62 -43.37 -1.24
N SER A 85 -17.99 -42.67 -0.29
CA SER A 85 -18.25 -42.81 1.16
C SER A 85 -19.07 -41.69 1.79
N VAL A 86 -19.53 -40.71 1.00
CA VAL A 86 -20.16 -39.48 1.52
C VAL A 86 -21.49 -39.77 2.20
N ARG A 87 -21.51 -39.64 3.53
CA ARG A 87 -22.73 -39.79 4.34
C ARG A 87 -23.44 -38.45 4.48
N TRP A 88 -24.51 -38.29 3.72
CA TRP A 88 -25.37 -37.12 3.77
C TRP A 88 -26.40 -37.22 4.88
N ASP A 89 -26.00 -36.87 6.10
CA ASP A 89 -26.87 -36.72 7.25
C ASP A 89 -26.43 -35.49 8.05
N HIS A 90 -27.32 -34.89 8.84
CA HIS A 90 -27.00 -33.68 9.60
C HIS A 90 -26.93 -33.99 11.09
N TYR A 91 -25.78 -33.73 11.70
CA TYR A 91 -25.66 -33.72 13.15
C TYR A 91 -25.03 -32.42 13.64
N ILE A 92 -25.37 -32.08 14.88
CA ILE A 92 -24.80 -30.95 15.58
C ILE A 92 -23.59 -31.48 16.34
N ALA A 93 -22.39 -31.20 15.83
CA ALA A 93 -21.11 -31.54 16.44
C ALA A 93 -20.47 -30.30 17.08
N PRO A 94 -19.45 -30.45 17.95
CA PRO A 94 -18.59 -29.34 18.31
C PRO A 94 -17.89 -28.78 17.06
N TYR A 95 -17.94 -27.47 16.87
CA TYR A 95 -17.54 -26.75 15.64
C TYR A 95 -16.03 -26.74 15.34
N THR A 96 -15.23 -27.53 16.06
CA THR A 96 -13.78 -27.61 15.93
C THR A 96 -13.32 -28.48 14.77
N ASN A 97 -14.15 -29.41 14.27
CA ASN A 97 -13.74 -30.41 13.28
C ASN A 97 -14.08 -30.01 11.85
N ASN A 98 -13.89 -28.74 11.49
CA ASN A 98 -14.25 -28.28 10.14
C ASN A 98 -13.09 -28.42 9.17
N ALA A 99 -13.36 -29.13 8.07
CA ALA A 99 -12.44 -29.28 6.96
C ALA A 99 -12.28 -27.98 6.15
N GLY A 100 -11.06 -27.73 5.70
CA GLY A 100 -10.71 -26.65 4.80
C GLY A 100 -9.96 -27.15 3.58
N VAL A 101 -9.80 -26.25 2.60
CA VAL A 101 -8.97 -26.49 1.42
C VAL A 101 -8.14 -25.26 1.08
N ILE A 102 -6.95 -25.48 0.52
CA ILE A 102 -6.16 -24.47 -0.18
C ILE A 102 -5.88 -25.03 -1.57
N CYS A 103 -6.34 -24.32 -2.60
CA CYS A 103 -6.13 -24.71 -3.99
C CYS A 103 -5.00 -23.90 -4.64
N SER A 104 -4.50 -24.35 -5.79
CA SER A 104 -3.37 -23.71 -6.49
C SER A 104 -3.68 -22.31 -6.99
N ASP A 105 -4.96 -22.01 -7.24
CA ASP A 105 -5.40 -20.68 -7.67
C ASP A 105 -5.72 -19.76 -6.48
N HIS A 106 -5.42 -20.19 -5.25
CA HIS A 106 -5.40 -19.33 -4.08
C HIS A 106 -4.17 -18.40 -4.11
N ILE A 107 -4.37 -17.22 -4.69
CA ILE A 107 -3.34 -16.19 -4.85
C ILE A 107 -3.77 -14.94 -4.08
N LEU A 108 -3.03 -14.58 -3.03
CA LEU A 108 -3.31 -13.39 -2.21
C LEU A 108 -2.32 -12.27 -2.52
N PRO A 109 -2.79 -11.10 -2.97
CA PRO A 109 -1.94 -9.91 -3.04
C PRO A 109 -1.89 -9.20 -1.68
N ARG A 110 -0.79 -8.50 -1.42
CA ARG A 110 -0.68 -7.45 -0.39
C ARG A 110 0.19 -6.30 -0.87
N LEU A 111 -0.02 -5.12 -0.31
CA LEU A 111 0.85 -3.96 -0.50
C LEU A 111 1.63 -3.69 0.78
N VAL A 112 2.95 -3.53 0.68
CA VAL A 112 3.87 -3.25 1.80
C VAL A 112 4.46 -1.84 1.63
N PRO A 113 4.44 -0.93 2.63
CA PRO A 113 4.20 -1.18 4.05
C PRO A 113 2.74 -1.31 4.51
N GLY A 114 1.72 -1.09 3.66
CA GLY A 114 0.35 -1.40 4.06
C GLY A 114 -0.72 -1.34 2.96
N SER A 115 -1.50 -2.42 2.84
CA SER A 115 -2.71 -2.51 1.98
C SER A 115 -3.82 -1.55 2.39
N ALA A 116 -3.77 -0.97 3.59
CA ALA A 116 -4.71 0.04 4.08
C ALA A 116 -4.60 1.38 3.35
N GLU A 117 -3.47 1.66 2.72
CA GLU A 117 -3.23 2.91 1.98
C GLU A 117 -3.50 2.77 0.48
N CYS A 118 -3.90 1.58 0.02
CA CYS A 118 -4.13 1.27 -1.39
C CYS A 118 -2.94 1.67 -2.31
N PHE A 119 -1.74 1.70 -1.72
CA PHE A 119 -0.47 1.98 -2.35
C PHE A 119 0.63 1.14 -1.68
N GLY A 120 1.61 0.72 -2.46
CA GLY A 120 2.85 0.14 -1.93
C GLY A 120 3.44 -0.92 -2.84
N ARG A 121 4.48 -1.60 -2.32
CA ARG A 121 5.10 -2.72 -3.01
C ARG A 121 4.16 -3.92 -3.02
N LEU A 122 3.92 -4.46 -4.21
CA LEU A 122 3.19 -5.68 -4.41
C LEU A 122 4.00 -6.91 -3.97
N GLU A 123 3.40 -7.69 -3.09
CA GLU A 123 3.83 -9.05 -2.80
C GLU A 123 2.63 -9.98 -2.98
N ILE A 124 2.89 -11.18 -3.49
CA ILE A 124 1.87 -12.19 -3.77
C ILE A 124 2.20 -13.46 -3.01
N GLN A 125 1.20 -14.02 -2.34
CA GLN A 125 1.32 -15.31 -1.68
C GLN A 125 0.97 -16.43 -2.66
N PHE A 126 1.93 -17.34 -2.86
CA PHE A 126 1.71 -18.63 -3.51
C PHE A 126 1.88 -19.72 -2.45
N GLY A 127 0.80 -20.46 -2.15
CA GLY A 127 0.77 -21.39 -1.03
C GLY A 127 1.06 -20.66 0.30
N ASP A 128 2.12 -21.05 1.00
CA ASP A 128 2.50 -20.47 2.30
C ASP A 128 3.60 -19.40 2.23
N THR A 129 4.05 -19.04 1.03
CA THR A 129 5.20 -18.12 0.86
C THR A 129 4.81 -16.84 0.13
N TRP A 130 5.17 -15.70 0.73
CA TRP A 130 5.10 -14.40 0.08
C TRP A 130 6.27 -14.24 -0.88
N LYS A 131 5.97 -13.77 -2.08
CA LYS A 131 6.92 -13.59 -3.16
C LYS A 131 6.79 -12.20 -3.76
N THR A 132 7.90 -11.66 -4.26
CA THR A 132 7.87 -10.50 -5.15
C THR A 132 7.54 -10.93 -6.58
N VAL A 133 7.23 -9.96 -7.44
CA VAL A 133 6.89 -10.21 -8.85
C VAL A 133 7.82 -9.44 -9.79
N CYS A 134 7.91 -9.89 -11.04
CA CYS A 134 8.69 -9.18 -12.06
C CYS A 134 7.95 -7.95 -12.58
N GLY A 135 8.54 -6.77 -12.46
CA GLY A 135 7.97 -5.54 -13.01
C GLY A 135 7.91 -5.50 -14.53
N LEU A 136 8.72 -6.27 -15.25
CA LEU A 136 8.62 -6.38 -16.71
C LEU A 136 7.33 -7.09 -17.15
N ASP A 137 6.77 -7.94 -16.27
CA ASP A 137 5.58 -8.74 -16.54
C ASP A 137 4.29 -8.11 -15.99
N TRP A 138 4.39 -6.97 -15.30
CA TRP A 138 3.27 -6.32 -14.63
C TRP A 138 2.84 -5.04 -15.32
N ASP A 139 1.58 -5.01 -15.72
CA ASP A 139 0.94 -3.85 -16.34
C ASP A 139 -0.29 -3.37 -15.54
N LEU A 140 -0.97 -2.34 -16.06
CA LEU A 140 -2.20 -1.79 -15.46
C LEU A 140 -3.34 -2.82 -15.39
N LYS A 141 -3.39 -3.82 -16.27
CA LYS A 141 -4.45 -4.85 -16.25
C LYS A 141 -4.22 -5.80 -15.09
N ASN A 142 -3.00 -6.26 -14.89
CA ASN A 142 -2.63 -7.04 -13.70
C ASN A 142 -2.92 -6.27 -12.42
N ALA A 143 -2.50 -4.99 -12.38
CA ALA A 143 -2.73 -4.12 -11.23
C ALA A 143 -4.22 -3.92 -10.95
N ASN A 144 -5.07 -3.82 -11.97
CA ASN A 144 -6.50 -3.60 -11.78
C ASN A 144 -7.17 -4.76 -11.02
N VAL A 145 -6.78 -6.00 -11.34
CA VAL A 145 -7.25 -7.19 -10.62
C VAL A 145 -6.79 -7.17 -9.16
N VAL A 146 -5.54 -6.77 -8.90
CA VAL A 146 -5.02 -6.61 -7.53
C VAL A 146 -5.80 -5.55 -6.75
N CYS A 147 -5.99 -4.36 -7.32
CA CYS A 147 -6.71 -3.28 -6.67
C CYS A 147 -8.16 -3.67 -6.36
N ALA A 148 -8.83 -4.38 -7.28
CA ALA A 148 -10.16 -4.90 -7.05
C ALA A 148 -10.20 -5.95 -5.93
N GLN A 149 -9.26 -6.92 -5.95
CA GLN A 149 -9.17 -7.98 -4.95
C GLN A 149 -8.84 -7.46 -3.55
N LEU A 150 -8.07 -6.37 -3.44
CA LEU A 150 -7.77 -5.68 -2.17
C LEU A 150 -8.88 -4.73 -1.71
N HIS A 151 -9.97 -4.60 -2.48
CA HIS A 151 -11.02 -3.62 -2.26
C HIS A 151 -10.46 -2.18 -2.18
N CYS A 152 -9.60 -1.84 -3.14
CA CYS A 152 -8.91 -0.56 -3.29
C CYS A 152 -9.31 0.19 -4.56
N GLY A 153 -10.41 -0.22 -5.21
CA GLY A 153 -10.91 0.37 -6.43
C GLY A 153 -10.11 -0.08 -7.67
N VAL A 154 -9.80 0.85 -8.57
CA VAL A 154 -9.12 0.59 -9.84
C VAL A 154 -7.63 0.94 -9.77
N ALA A 155 -6.84 0.35 -10.66
CA ALA A 155 -5.41 0.70 -10.77
C ALA A 155 -5.23 2.09 -11.37
N VAL A 156 -4.37 2.89 -10.73
CA VAL A 156 -4.00 4.25 -11.17
C VAL A 156 -2.62 4.22 -11.82
N SER A 157 -1.65 3.54 -11.21
CA SER A 157 -0.31 3.40 -11.80
C SER A 157 0.43 2.16 -11.32
N VAL A 158 1.42 1.78 -12.12
CA VAL A 158 2.39 0.71 -11.87
C VAL A 158 3.78 1.29 -12.05
N SER A 159 4.65 1.10 -11.07
CA SER A 159 6.05 1.54 -11.13
C SER A 159 6.98 0.37 -10.89
N ASN A 160 8.00 0.25 -11.75
CA ASN A 160 8.96 -0.84 -11.77
C ASN A 160 10.33 -0.29 -11.37
N SER A 161 10.79 -0.60 -10.15
CA SER A 161 12.09 -0.14 -9.67
C SER A 161 12.94 -1.29 -9.12
N ALA A 162 14.26 -1.13 -9.13
CA ALA A 162 15.18 -2.08 -8.50
C ALA A 162 15.16 -1.88 -6.98
N HIS A 163 15.10 -2.97 -6.21
CA HIS A 163 15.25 -2.90 -4.77
C HIS A 163 16.75 -2.78 -4.39
N SER A 164 17.19 -1.59 -3.98
CA SER A 164 18.46 -1.42 -3.25
C SER A 164 18.19 -1.40 -1.75
N GLY A 165 17.85 -2.55 -1.16
CA GLY A 165 17.78 -2.66 0.30
C GLY A 165 16.81 -3.69 0.86
N GLY A 166 17.33 -4.89 1.16
CA GLY A 166 16.98 -5.61 2.38
C GLY A 166 15.69 -6.43 2.39
N GLY A 167 15.77 -7.67 1.90
CA GLY A 167 14.83 -8.73 2.28
C GLY A 167 14.98 -9.99 1.42
N ASN A 168 15.22 -11.15 2.04
CA ASN A 168 15.25 -12.47 1.41
C ASN A 168 13.85 -12.93 0.95
N VAL A 169 13.13 -12.14 0.16
CA VAL A 169 11.83 -12.55 -0.38
C VAL A 169 12.06 -13.21 -1.73
N LEU A 170 11.64 -14.47 -1.86
CA LEU A 170 11.76 -15.22 -3.10
C LEU A 170 10.92 -14.55 -4.20
N MET A 171 11.42 -14.53 -5.43
CA MET A 171 10.67 -14.04 -6.57
C MET A 171 9.69 -15.10 -7.07
N ALA A 172 8.53 -14.67 -7.55
CA ALA A 172 7.60 -15.53 -8.27
C ALA A 172 8.24 -16.01 -9.57
N THR A 173 8.08 -17.29 -9.89
CA THR A 173 8.60 -17.92 -11.12
C THR A 173 7.53 -18.00 -12.22
N GLU A 174 6.27 -17.75 -11.88
CA GLU A 174 5.14 -17.76 -12.80
C GLU A 174 4.78 -16.33 -13.19
N ILE A 175 4.53 -16.15 -14.49
CA ILE A 175 4.01 -14.93 -15.09
C ILE A 175 2.49 -14.98 -14.99
N ILE A 176 1.89 -13.93 -14.42
CA ILE A 176 0.44 -13.75 -14.37
C ILE A 176 0.06 -12.72 -15.43
N GLN A 177 -0.86 -13.06 -16.34
CA GLN A 177 -1.28 -12.17 -17.43
C GLN A 177 -2.79 -11.97 -17.40
N CYS A 178 -3.24 -10.92 -16.73
CA CYS A 178 -4.65 -10.60 -16.61
C CYS A 178 -5.17 -9.81 -17.82
N THR A 179 -6.44 -9.98 -18.14
CA THR A 179 -7.20 -9.11 -19.05
C THR A 179 -7.66 -7.83 -18.35
N GLY A 180 -7.78 -7.87 -17.01
CA GLY A 180 -8.08 -6.74 -16.14
C GLY A 180 -9.46 -6.77 -15.50
N ASN A 181 -10.30 -7.76 -15.83
CA ASN A 181 -11.67 -7.91 -15.32
C ASN A 181 -11.88 -9.18 -14.48
N GLU A 182 -10.80 -9.93 -14.22
CA GLU A 182 -10.82 -11.10 -13.38
C GLU A 182 -11.23 -10.75 -11.95
N THR A 183 -11.94 -11.67 -11.29
CA THR A 183 -12.42 -11.45 -9.91
C THR A 183 -11.30 -11.55 -8.88
N HIS A 184 -10.21 -12.23 -9.21
CA HIS A 184 -9.01 -12.40 -8.39
C HIS A 184 -7.85 -12.91 -9.26
N LEU A 185 -6.62 -12.76 -8.79
CA LEU A 185 -5.42 -13.15 -9.52
C LEU A 185 -5.38 -14.63 -9.94
N GLY A 186 -6.03 -15.52 -9.18
CA GLY A 186 -6.12 -16.94 -9.50
C GLY A 186 -6.80 -17.26 -10.84
N LYS A 187 -7.64 -16.35 -11.36
CA LYS A 187 -8.31 -16.53 -12.66
C LYS A 187 -7.56 -15.96 -13.85
N CYS A 188 -6.45 -15.26 -13.60
CA CYS A 188 -5.62 -14.77 -14.69
C CYS A 188 -4.81 -15.93 -15.29
N PRO A 189 -4.67 -16.00 -16.63
CA PRO A 189 -3.75 -16.91 -17.29
C PRO A 189 -2.35 -16.89 -16.67
N ARG A 190 -1.80 -18.08 -16.42
CA ARG A 190 -0.46 -18.28 -15.84
C ARG A 190 0.46 -18.97 -16.83
N SER A 191 1.71 -18.55 -16.88
CA SER A 191 2.74 -19.22 -17.69
C SER A 191 4.09 -19.22 -16.99
N SER A 192 4.89 -20.24 -17.24
CA SER A 192 6.29 -20.34 -16.76
C SER A 192 7.30 -20.14 -17.88
N ALA A 193 6.84 -19.83 -19.09
CA ALA A 193 7.68 -19.67 -20.27
C ALA A 193 8.28 -18.25 -20.32
N ASN A 194 9.58 -18.17 -20.63
CA ASN A 194 10.31 -16.92 -20.90
C ASN A 194 10.41 -15.93 -19.73
N HIS A 195 10.44 -16.41 -18.48
CA HIS A 195 10.71 -15.52 -17.35
C HIS A 195 12.12 -14.92 -17.47
N GLN A 196 12.18 -13.64 -17.83
CA GLN A 196 13.43 -12.94 -18.10
C GLN A 196 14.16 -12.68 -16.77
N ASP A 197 15.46 -12.36 -16.84
CA ASP A 197 16.19 -11.96 -15.64
C ASP A 197 15.67 -10.59 -15.17
N CYS A 198 14.83 -10.65 -14.14
CA CYS A 198 14.17 -9.51 -13.54
C CYS A 198 14.89 -9.03 -12.28
N SER A 199 16.16 -9.39 -12.07
CA SER A 199 16.93 -8.97 -10.89
C SER A 199 16.94 -7.44 -10.68
N ALA A 200 16.85 -6.67 -11.76
CA ALA A 200 16.78 -5.20 -11.73
C ALA A 200 15.35 -4.62 -11.65
N HIS A 201 14.31 -5.45 -11.77
CA HIS A 201 12.89 -5.04 -11.76
C HIS A 201 12.04 -5.95 -10.87
N ASN A 202 12.62 -6.49 -9.81
CA ASN A 202 11.98 -7.45 -8.90
C ASN A 202 11.04 -6.79 -7.86
N ASN A 203 10.71 -5.51 -8.06
CA ASN A 203 9.88 -4.75 -7.14
C ASN A 203 8.89 -3.89 -7.93
N VAL A 204 7.61 -4.25 -7.80
CA VAL A 204 6.48 -3.56 -8.40
C VAL A 204 5.78 -2.76 -7.33
N THR A 205 5.65 -1.47 -7.56
CA THR A 205 4.84 -0.59 -6.71
C THR A 205 3.53 -0.27 -7.42
N LEU A 206 2.42 -0.47 -6.73
CA LEU A 206 1.08 -0.20 -7.25
C LEU A 206 0.46 0.99 -6.53
N ILE A 207 -0.20 1.88 -7.29
CA ILE A 207 -1.13 2.88 -6.77
C ILE A 207 -2.54 2.50 -7.26
N CYS A 208 -3.48 2.33 -6.33
CA CYS A 208 -4.89 2.17 -6.63
C CYS A 208 -5.67 3.46 -6.33
N SER A 209 -6.91 3.57 -6.81
CA SER A 209 -7.76 4.75 -6.60
C SER A 209 -8.19 4.96 -5.15
N GLY A 210 -7.97 3.98 -4.27
CA GLY A 210 -8.44 4.01 -2.89
C GLY A 210 -9.87 3.50 -2.75
N ARG A 211 -10.29 3.32 -1.50
CA ARG A 211 -11.67 2.95 -1.17
C ARG A 211 -12.60 4.14 -1.46
N PRO A 212 -13.73 3.93 -2.16
CA PRO A 212 -14.79 4.93 -2.16
C PRO A 212 -15.16 5.21 -0.71
N VAL A 213 -15.22 6.49 -0.34
CA VAL A 213 -15.67 6.92 0.97
C VAL A 213 -17.11 6.43 1.15
N ASP A 214 -17.33 5.45 2.03
CA ASP A 214 -18.65 5.19 2.54
C ASP A 214 -19.11 6.46 3.25
N THR A 215 -19.99 7.23 2.60
CA THR A 215 -20.65 8.42 3.17
C THR A 215 -21.64 8.06 4.30
N GLN A 216 -21.42 6.95 4.99
CA GLN A 216 -22.19 6.48 6.14
C GLN A 216 -21.31 5.94 7.29
N ALA A 217 -20.05 6.39 7.39
CA ALA A 217 -19.42 6.41 8.70
C ALA A 217 -19.83 7.71 9.39
N ASN A 218 -20.50 7.59 10.53
CA ASN A 218 -20.81 8.66 11.47
C ASN A 218 -19.48 9.32 11.93
N SER A 219 -18.93 10.22 11.11
CA SER A 219 -17.67 10.89 11.37
C SER A 219 -17.95 12.17 12.15
N THR A 220 -17.47 12.19 13.39
CA THR A 220 -17.10 13.40 14.12
C THR A 220 -16.51 14.43 13.14
N GLU A 221 -17.04 15.66 13.19
CA GLU A 221 -16.77 16.78 12.27
C GLU A 221 -15.41 16.70 11.55
N THR A 222 -15.48 16.48 10.23
CA THR A 222 -14.33 16.59 9.34
C THR A 222 -13.87 18.04 9.30
N VAL A 223 -12.77 18.32 9.98
CA VAL A 223 -12.09 19.61 9.91
C VAL A 223 -11.67 19.86 8.45
N SER A 224 -12.04 21.03 7.92
CA SER A 224 -11.72 21.40 6.52
C SER A 224 -10.35 22.05 6.43
N LEU A 225 -9.61 21.78 5.35
CA LEU A 225 -8.24 22.23 5.14
C LEU A 225 -8.12 22.93 3.78
N ARG A 226 -7.28 23.97 3.68
CA ARG A 226 -6.92 24.62 2.40
C ARG A 226 -5.46 25.06 2.38
N LEU A 227 -4.93 25.28 1.18
CA LEU A 227 -3.63 25.93 0.97
C LEU A 227 -3.82 27.37 0.48
N LYS A 228 -2.99 28.28 0.99
CA LYS A 228 -2.99 29.69 0.60
C LYS A 228 -1.60 30.18 0.23
N ASN A 229 -1.56 31.19 -0.64
CA ASN A 229 -0.34 31.91 -1.04
C ASN A 229 0.78 31.04 -1.64
N GLY A 230 0.44 29.91 -2.29
CA GLY A 230 1.39 29.19 -3.14
C GLY A 230 1.10 29.39 -4.62
N ASP A 231 2.10 29.11 -5.45
CA ASP A 231 2.03 29.27 -6.90
C ASP A 231 1.22 28.18 -7.61
N SER A 232 0.70 27.21 -6.86
CA SER A 232 -0.19 26.17 -7.37
C SER A 232 -1.25 25.80 -6.34
N PRO A 233 -2.36 25.16 -6.76
CA PRO A 233 -3.37 24.63 -5.82
C PRO A 233 -2.81 23.59 -4.83
N CYS A 234 -1.63 23.04 -5.10
CA CYS A 234 -0.98 22.00 -4.31
C CYS A 234 0.30 22.48 -3.61
N ALA A 235 0.46 23.80 -3.48
CA ALA A 235 1.50 24.43 -2.67
C ALA A 235 0.91 25.59 -1.88
N GLY A 236 1.39 25.81 -0.66
CA GLY A 236 0.99 26.99 0.13
C GLY A 236 1.04 26.78 1.63
N ARG A 237 0.71 27.84 2.36
CA ARG A 237 0.47 27.85 3.80
C ARG A 237 -0.74 26.98 4.14
N VAL A 238 -0.63 26.16 5.17
CA VAL A 238 -1.69 25.28 5.64
C VAL A 238 -2.66 26.07 6.52
N GLU A 239 -3.94 26.09 6.14
CA GLU A 239 -5.00 26.69 6.92
C GLU A 239 -6.11 25.67 7.21
N ILE A 240 -6.63 25.73 8.43
CA ILE A 240 -7.58 24.78 8.99
C ILE A 240 -8.84 25.52 9.44
N HIS A 241 -10.01 25.00 9.08
CA HIS A 241 -11.29 25.53 9.56
C HIS A 241 -11.73 24.78 10.82
N TYR A 242 -11.61 25.44 11.96
CA TYR A 242 -11.88 24.89 13.29
C TYR A 242 -12.82 25.81 14.07
N GLU A 243 -13.92 25.25 14.59
CA GLU A 243 -14.94 25.97 15.37
C GLU A 243 -15.47 27.25 14.71
N GLY A 244 -15.76 27.17 13.40
CA GLY A 244 -16.42 28.25 12.66
C GLY A 244 -15.50 29.35 12.13
N GLN A 245 -14.18 29.23 12.30
CA GLN A 245 -13.21 30.15 11.71
C GLN A 245 -12.00 29.45 11.09
N TRP A 246 -11.40 30.11 10.10
CA TRP A 246 -10.13 29.69 9.52
C TRP A 246 -8.97 30.20 10.38
N GLY A 247 -8.00 29.33 10.63
CA GLY A 247 -6.74 29.69 11.26
C GLY A 247 -5.56 28.94 10.65
N THR A 248 -4.35 29.25 11.10
CA THR A 248 -3.10 28.69 10.58
C THR A 248 -2.58 27.56 11.48
N VAL A 249 -1.51 26.89 11.03
CA VAL A 249 -0.84 25.83 11.77
C VAL A 249 0.54 26.32 12.18
N ASP A 250 0.89 26.17 13.46
CA ASP A 250 2.24 26.45 13.93
C ASP A 250 3.21 25.37 13.46
N ASP A 251 4.39 25.80 13.02
CA ASP A 251 5.41 24.93 12.46
C ASP A 251 6.18 24.12 13.51
N GLY A 252 5.90 24.25 14.81
CA GLY A 252 6.51 23.45 15.85
C GLY A 252 6.42 21.95 15.52
N TYR A 253 7.58 21.29 15.42
CA TYR A 253 7.74 19.90 14.96
C TYR A 253 7.24 19.56 13.55
N TRP A 254 6.79 20.54 12.76
CA TRP A 254 6.29 20.31 11.40
C TRP A 254 7.33 19.63 10.52
N ASP A 255 6.96 18.49 9.94
CA ASP A 255 7.85 17.67 9.13
C ASP A 255 7.17 17.06 7.88
N MET A 256 7.91 16.17 7.21
CA MET A 256 7.46 15.52 5.98
C MET A 256 6.30 14.56 6.19
N GLN A 257 6.15 13.98 7.38
CA GLN A 257 5.06 13.08 7.72
C GLN A 257 3.76 13.89 7.84
N ASP A 258 3.81 15.07 8.47
CA ASP A 258 2.65 15.96 8.56
C ASP A 258 2.23 16.47 7.16
N ALA A 259 3.21 16.89 6.35
CA ALA A 259 2.96 17.32 4.98
C ALA A 259 2.35 16.19 4.12
N ALA A 260 2.76 14.93 4.32
CA ALA A 260 2.18 13.79 3.61
C ALA A 260 0.69 13.57 3.94
N VAL A 261 0.26 13.86 5.17
CA VAL A 261 -1.16 13.83 5.55
C VAL A 261 -1.92 14.95 4.84
N VAL A 262 -1.37 16.17 4.80
CA VAL A 262 -2.00 17.31 4.12
C VAL A 262 -2.13 17.09 2.61
N CYS A 263 -1.03 16.72 1.94
CA CYS A 263 -1.02 16.51 0.49
C CYS A 263 -2.00 15.41 0.07
N ARG A 264 -2.13 14.35 0.87
CA ARG A 264 -3.12 13.29 0.64
C ARG A 264 -4.54 13.78 0.90
N LYS A 265 -4.78 14.52 2.00
CA LYS A 265 -6.11 15.01 2.36
C LYS A 265 -6.69 15.94 1.29
N LEU A 266 -5.84 16.75 0.66
CA LEU A 266 -6.20 17.63 -0.46
C LEU A 266 -6.16 16.92 -1.82
N ASP A 267 -5.73 15.66 -1.83
CA ASP A 267 -5.56 14.86 -3.03
C ASP A 267 -4.68 15.60 -4.06
N CYS A 268 -3.49 15.98 -3.61
CA CYS A 268 -2.46 16.73 -4.32
C CYS A 268 -1.19 15.88 -4.57
N GLY A 269 -1.32 14.56 -4.49
CA GLY A 269 -0.22 13.61 -4.68
C GLY A 269 0.69 13.49 -3.44
N ILE A 270 1.98 13.24 -3.66
CA ILE A 270 2.97 13.04 -2.59
C ILE A 270 3.51 14.38 -2.08
N ALA A 271 3.91 14.44 -0.81
CA ALA A 271 4.62 15.59 -0.27
C ALA A 271 6.04 15.67 -0.86
N LEU A 272 6.40 16.85 -1.36
CA LEU A 272 7.75 17.17 -1.84
C LEU A 272 8.53 17.99 -0.81
N SER A 273 7.86 18.84 -0.04
CA SER A 273 8.47 19.56 1.08
C SER A 273 7.46 19.96 2.16
N ALA A 274 7.98 20.23 3.35
CA ALA A 274 7.27 20.76 4.51
C ALA A 274 7.88 22.11 4.97
N PRO A 275 7.64 23.22 4.25
CA PRO A 275 8.19 24.53 4.61
C PRO A 275 7.71 25.00 5.99
N ARG A 276 8.62 25.69 6.69
CA ARG A 276 8.43 26.29 8.03
C ARG A 276 8.74 27.79 7.95
N GLY A 277 8.45 28.55 8.99
CA GLY A 277 8.82 29.95 9.12
C GLY A 277 8.05 30.87 8.16
N ALA A 278 6.74 30.63 7.98
CA ALA A 278 5.88 31.43 7.12
C ALA A 278 6.40 31.59 5.67
N HIS A 279 6.96 30.51 5.10
CA HIS A 279 7.55 30.50 3.75
C HIS A 279 6.60 31.07 2.66
N PHE A 280 5.29 30.85 2.79
CA PHE A 280 4.26 31.36 1.88
C PHE A 280 3.63 32.69 2.37
N GLY A 281 4.37 33.41 3.21
CA GLY A 281 3.91 34.58 3.94
C GLY A 281 3.07 34.23 5.17
N GLU A 282 3.02 35.19 6.09
CA GLU A 282 2.21 35.13 7.30
C GLU A 282 0.72 35.05 6.95
N GLY A 283 0.00 34.22 7.70
CA GLY A 283 -1.45 34.13 7.65
C GLY A 283 -2.14 35.19 8.50
N SER A 284 -3.41 34.94 8.75
CA SER A 284 -4.27 35.85 9.52
C SER A 284 -5.31 35.05 10.28
N GLY A 285 -5.67 35.51 11.47
CA GLY A 285 -6.62 34.82 12.34
C GLY A 285 -5.90 34.10 13.48
N PRO A 286 -6.52 33.13 14.14
CA PRO A 286 -5.85 32.36 15.18
C PRO A 286 -4.88 31.33 14.58
N ILE A 287 -3.89 30.92 15.36
CA ILE A 287 -3.22 29.64 15.17
C ILE A 287 -4.11 28.56 15.77
N VAL A 288 -4.45 27.52 15.00
CA VAL A 288 -5.41 26.48 15.41
C VAL A 288 -4.77 25.45 16.34
N THR A 289 -3.57 25.00 15.96
CA THR A 289 -2.79 23.99 16.70
C THR A 289 -1.39 23.91 16.08
N GLY A 290 -0.54 23.07 16.63
CA GLY A 290 0.83 22.79 16.18
C GLY A 290 1.38 21.52 16.83
N MET A 291 2.69 21.31 16.73
CA MET A 291 3.36 20.13 17.28
C MET A 291 2.72 18.82 16.81
N PHE A 292 2.57 18.67 15.51
CA PHE A 292 2.08 17.42 14.95
C PHE A 292 3.17 16.34 15.04
N TRP A 293 2.73 15.13 15.39
CA TRP A 293 3.57 13.93 15.38
C TRP A 293 2.89 12.85 14.52
N CYS A 294 2.52 13.24 13.30
CA CYS A 294 1.94 12.30 12.36
C CYS A 294 2.97 11.17 12.07
N LYS A 295 2.47 9.95 11.88
CA LYS A 295 3.22 8.85 11.29
C LYS A 295 3.31 9.00 9.76
N GLY A 296 2.51 9.89 9.20
CA GLY A 296 2.38 10.10 7.76
C GLY A 296 1.46 9.08 7.12
N THR A 297 0.59 8.42 7.88
CA THR A 297 -0.40 7.43 7.38
C THR A 297 -1.84 7.80 7.77
N GLU A 298 -2.00 8.85 8.56
CA GLU A 298 -3.26 9.38 9.05
C GLU A 298 -4.15 9.90 7.91
N ARG A 299 -5.47 9.87 8.11
CA ARG A 299 -6.45 10.29 7.10
C ARG A 299 -6.68 11.80 7.10
N ALA A 300 -6.49 12.45 8.23
CA ALA A 300 -6.52 13.89 8.40
C ALA A 300 -5.56 14.32 9.51
N LEU A 301 -5.15 15.59 9.53
CA LEU A 301 -4.28 16.13 10.59
C LEU A 301 -4.89 15.94 12.00
N ARG A 302 -6.22 15.93 12.13
CA ARG A 302 -6.91 15.69 13.41
C ARG A 302 -6.69 14.28 13.97
N ASP A 303 -6.31 13.32 13.14
CA ASP A 303 -6.05 11.95 13.58
C ASP A 303 -4.60 11.78 14.08
N CYS A 304 -3.73 12.78 13.86
CA CYS A 304 -2.37 12.77 14.37
C CYS A 304 -2.34 13.19 15.84
N PRO A 305 -1.45 12.61 16.66
CA PRO A 305 -1.10 13.22 17.93
C PRO A 305 -0.61 14.65 17.69
N SER A 306 -1.17 15.62 18.40
CA SER A 306 -0.81 17.03 18.29
C SER A 306 -0.92 17.74 19.64
N HIS A 307 -0.48 18.99 19.71
CA HIS A 307 -0.89 19.87 20.80
C HIS A 307 -2.43 20.03 20.82
N GLU A 308 -2.97 20.51 21.94
CA GLU A 308 -4.39 20.81 22.05
C GLU A 308 -4.86 21.73 20.91
N TRP A 309 -6.08 21.49 20.44
CA TRP A 309 -6.70 22.29 19.38
C TRP A 309 -7.45 23.46 20.01
N GLY A 310 -7.27 24.66 19.47
CA GLY A 310 -7.86 25.87 20.04
C GLY A 310 -7.66 27.06 19.12
N HIS A 311 -7.77 28.27 19.68
CA HIS A 311 -7.48 29.51 18.98
C HIS A 311 -6.40 30.25 19.76
N TYR A 312 -5.15 30.11 19.30
CA TYR A 312 -3.98 30.74 19.91
C TYR A 312 -3.63 32.05 19.20
N THR A 313 -3.00 32.97 19.92
CA THR A 313 -2.63 34.32 19.45
C THR A 313 -1.13 34.46 19.21
N ASP A 314 -0.45 33.35 18.92
CA ASP A 314 0.98 33.34 18.64
C ASP A 314 1.31 34.03 17.31
N PRO A 315 2.56 34.50 17.12
CA PRO A 315 2.97 35.16 15.89
C PRO A 315 2.89 34.22 14.68
N HIS A 316 2.38 34.72 13.55
CA HIS A 316 2.31 33.99 12.29
C HIS A 316 3.67 33.78 11.60
N SER A 317 4.77 34.25 12.19
CA SER A 317 6.12 34.03 11.66
C SER A 317 6.50 32.55 11.57
N ASN A 318 5.78 31.68 12.29
CA ASN A 318 5.99 30.23 12.32
C ASN A 318 4.88 29.46 11.59
N ASP A 319 4.17 30.08 10.65
CA ASP A 319 3.12 29.36 9.92
C ASP A 319 3.70 28.25 9.04
N ALA A 320 3.13 27.05 9.17
CA ALA A 320 3.51 25.88 8.40
C ALA A 320 2.98 25.91 6.96
N GLY A 321 3.77 25.36 6.04
CA GLY A 321 3.42 25.20 4.63
C GLY A 321 3.66 23.79 4.11
N VAL A 322 3.17 23.54 2.89
CA VAL A 322 3.47 22.31 2.14
C VAL A 322 3.71 22.61 0.67
N VAL A 323 4.52 21.75 0.03
CA VAL A 323 4.57 21.61 -1.42
C VAL A 323 4.32 20.15 -1.75
N CYS A 324 3.32 19.89 -2.59
CA CYS A 324 2.99 18.55 -3.06
C CYS A 324 3.35 18.39 -4.54
N SER A 325 3.37 17.16 -5.03
CA SER A 325 3.68 16.85 -6.43
C SER A 325 2.64 17.36 -7.43
N GLY A 326 1.44 17.73 -6.95
CA GLY A 326 0.29 17.98 -7.80
C GLY A 326 -0.30 16.66 -8.33
N ARG A 327 -1.54 16.72 -8.84
CA ARG A 327 -2.06 15.62 -9.66
C ARG A 327 -1.44 15.72 -11.05
N TYR A 328 -0.94 14.61 -11.57
CA TYR A 328 -0.77 14.46 -13.01
C TYR A 328 -2.16 14.38 -13.65
N THR A 329 -2.83 15.52 -13.81
CA THR A 329 -3.85 15.64 -14.83
C THR A 329 -3.09 15.59 -16.16
N GLY A 330 -3.37 14.61 -17.01
CA GLY A 330 -2.78 14.48 -18.34
C GLY A 330 -3.19 15.59 -19.31
N ASP A 331 -3.20 16.84 -18.83
CA ASP A 331 -3.28 18.03 -19.65
C ASP A 331 -1.93 18.75 -19.58
N SER A 332 -1.38 18.97 -20.76
CA SER A 332 -0.03 19.44 -20.96
C SER A 332 -0.01 20.95 -20.83
N SER A 333 0.31 21.46 -19.64
CA SER A 333 0.89 22.79 -19.52
C SER A 333 2.29 22.68 -18.90
N LEU A 334 3.28 22.52 -19.79
CA LEU A 334 4.68 22.82 -19.56
C LEU A 334 4.83 24.07 -18.69
N GLY A 335 5.39 23.93 -17.49
CA GLY A 335 5.62 25.10 -16.65
C GLY A 335 6.23 24.88 -15.27
N LEU A 336 6.90 23.76 -14.96
CA LEU A 336 7.60 23.61 -13.67
C LEU A 336 8.89 22.79 -13.82
N TYR A 337 9.82 23.25 -14.66
CA TYR A 337 11.23 22.80 -14.63
C TYR A 337 12.21 23.91 -15.06
N GLN A 338 11.92 25.17 -14.74
CA GLN A 338 12.80 26.30 -15.05
C GLN A 338 12.93 27.31 -13.89
N GLY A 339 12.83 26.86 -12.64
CA GLY A 339 12.91 27.75 -11.46
C GLY A 339 14.11 27.53 -10.53
N ILE A 340 14.96 26.52 -10.78
CA ILE A 340 15.98 26.10 -9.79
C ILE A 340 17.42 26.37 -10.24
N TYR A 341 17.64 27.13 -11.32
CA TYR A 341 18.99 27.37 -11.87
C TYR A 341 19.40 28.84 -12.08
N GLU A 342 18.61 29.85 -11.68
CA GLU A 342 19.00 31.26 -11.90
C GLU A 342 19.41 32.06 -10.66
N GLU A 343 19.34 31.51 -9.44
CA GLU A 343 19.73 32.26 -8.22
C GLU A 343 21.21 32.11 -7.78
N ILE A 344 22.11 31.70 -8.68
CA ILE A 344 23.57 31.60 -8.38
C ILE A 344 24.41 32.57 -9.24
N ALA A 345 23.79 33.48 -10.00
CA ALA A 345 24.54 34.35 -10.93
C ALA A 345 24.94 35.73 -10.39
N ASP A 346 24.42 36.21 -9.25
CA ASP A 346 24.63 37.61 -8.80
C ASP A 346 25.33 37.76 -7.43
N ILE A 347 26.35 36.94 -7.16
CA ILE A 347 27.31 37.22 -6.06
C ILE A 347 28.54 37.92 -6.64
N PRO A 348 28.82 39.21 -6.29
CA PRO A 348 30.03 39.88 -6.75
C PRO A 348 31.29 39.24 -6.10
N PRO A 349 32.43 39.15 -6.82
CA PRO A 349 33.60 38.44 -6.34
C PRO A 349 34.27 39.17 -5.16
N VAL A 350 34.37 38.48 -4.02
CA VAL A 350 35.15 38.93 -2.86
C VAL A 350 36.66 38.82 -3.19
N LYS A 351 37.40 39.91 -2.96
CA LYS A 351 38.86 40.00 -3.13
C LYS A 351 39.58 39.00 -2.22
N LYS A 352 40.49 38.21 -2.78
CA LYS A 352 41.41 37.30 -2.06
C LYS A 352 42.31 38.09 -1.09
N THR A 353 42.22 37.77 0.20
CA THR A 353 43.33 37.97 1.15
C THR A 353 43.85 36.62 1.61
N SER A 354 45.15 36.42 1.39
CA SER A 354 45.93 35.23 1.69
C SER A 354 46.04 34.95 3.19
N GLY A 355 45.69 33.73 3.62
CA GLY A 355 45.98 33.22 4.96
C GLY A 355 45.96 31.69 4.95
N LYS A 356 47.16 31.09 5.08
CA LYS A 356 47.41 29.64 5.13
C LYS A 356 46.76 29.02 6.38
N HIS A 357 46.24 27.79 6.30
CA HIS A 357 46.57 26.62 7.14
C HIS A 357 45.92 25.35 6.55
N GLY A 358 46.65 24.23 6.62
CA GLY A 358 46.42 22.96 5.92
C GLY A 358 45.52 21.93 6.64
N PRO A 359 45.46 20.67 6.14
CA PRO A 359 44.20 19.93 5.98
C PRO A 359 43.99 18.78 6.97
N GLY A 360 42.72 18.38 7.16
CA GLY A 360 42.33 17.07 7.68
C GLY A 360 41.12 16.55 6.92
N CYS A 361 41.33 15.54 6.07
CA CYS A 361 40.27 14.78 5.39
C CYS A 361 40.11 13.42 6.08
N ILE A 362 38.88 12.94 6.24
CA ILE A 362 38.55 11.51 6.35
C ILE A 362 37.50 11.18 5.28
N GLU A 363 37.71 10.05 4.62
CA GLU A 363 37.14 9.61 3.35
C GLU A 363 35.79 8.85 3.45
N ASN A 364 35.11 8.80 2.30
CA ASN A 364 34.23 7.75 1.75
C ASN A 364 32.73 7.70 2.14
N ILE A 365 31.88 8.24 1.25
CA ILE A 365 30.63 7.60 0.82
C ILE A 365 30.59 7.59 -0.72
N PRO A 366 30.43 6.43 -1.38
CA PRO A 366 30.40 6.33 -2.85
C PRO A 366 29.04 6.74 -3.42
N VAL A 367 29.05 7.71 -4.34
CA VAL A 367 27.92 7.97 -5.25
C VAL A 367 28.22 7.25 -6.56
N ILE A 368 27.51 6.16 -6.84
CA ILE A 368 27.54 5.49 -8.14
C ILE A 368 26.59 6.24 -9.06
N VAL A 369 27.15 7.11 -9.91
CA VAL A 369 26.49 7.59 -11.14
C VAL A 369 26.94 6.68 -12.26
N LYS A 370 26.00 5.98 -12.91
CA LYS A 370 26.25 5.23 -14.14
C LYS A 370 26.18 6.21 -15.32
N GLU A 371 27.34 6.71 -15.73
CA GLU A 371 27.82 6.92 -17.12
C GLU A 371 29.09 7.82 -17.07
N GLU A 372 30.03 7.53 -17.96
CA GLU A 372 31.50 7.81 -17.94
C GLU A 372 32.00 9.30 -17.90
N PRO A 373 33.32 9.55 -17.69
CA PRO A 373 33.79 10.52 -16.70
C PRO A 373 34.20 11.89 -17.28
N LYS A 374 33.83 12.96 -16.56
CA LYS A 374 34.66 14.16 -16.41
C LYS A 374 34.72 14.52 -14.94
N GLU A 375 35.92 14.46 -14.37
CA GLU A 375 36.20 14.76 -12.97
C GLU A 375 35.75 16.18 -12.59
N LEU A 376 34.89 16.30 -11.58
CA LEU A 376 34.70 17.52 -10.80
C LEU A 376 34.60 17.13 -9.32
N CYS A 377 35.74 17.19 -8.63
CA CYS A 377 35.85 17.05 -7.19
C CYS A 377 35.32 18.32 -6.51
N PHE A 378 34.19 18.25 -5.79
CA PHE A 378 33.79 19.28 -4.84
C PHE A 378 34.24 18.90 -3.42
N ARG A 379 35.10 19.72 -2.82
CA ARG A 379 35.44 19.70 -1.39
C ARG A 379 34.36 20.44 -0.61
N LEU A 380 33.64 19.77 0.27
CA LEU A 380 32.83 20.42 1.31
C LEU A 380 33.70 20.63 2.55
N CYS A 381 33.91 21.89 2.95
CA CYS A 381 34.44 22.27 4.26
C CYS A 381 33.33 22.91 5.08
N TRP A 382 33.03 22.36 6.26
CA TRP A 382 32.18 23.01 7.27
C TRP A 382 32.98 24.12 7.96
N TYR A 383 32.40 25.32 8.08
CA TYR A 383 32.79 26.30 9.09
C TYR A 383 31.73 26.28 10.19
N GLY A 384 32.11 25.81 11.38
CA GLY A 384 31.32 25.99 12.60
C GLY A 384 31.28 27.47 12.98
N LEU A 385 30.10 27.99 13.23
CA LEU A 385 29.91 29.30 13.84
C LEU A 385 29.81 29.13 15.35
N ASP A 386 30.84 29.61 16.06
CA ASP A 386 30.82 29.83 17.51
C ASP A 386 29.77 30.90 17.85
N TYR A 387 28.84 30.56 18.76
CA TYR A 387 27.96 31.52 19.40
C TYR A 387 28.72 32.31 20.47
N LYS A 388 28.71 33.65 20.37
CA LYS A 388 28.91 34.55 21.51
C LYS A 388 27.94 35.72 21.47
N SER A 389 27.01 35.71 22.41
CA SER A 389 26.84 36.80 23.39
C SER A 389 26.32 36.20 24.68
#